data_AF-A0AAW0LH27-F1
#
_entry.id   AF-A0AAW0LH27-F1
#
_cell.length_a   1.000
_cell.length_b   1.000
_cell.length_c   1.000
_cell.angle_alpha   90.00
_cell.angle_beta   90.00
_cell.angle_gamma   90.00
#
_symmetry.space_group_name_H-M   'P 1'
#
loop_
_entity.id
_entity.type
_entity.pdbx_description
1 polymer ?
#
loop_
_entity_poly.entity_id
_entity_poly.type
_entity_poly.pdbx_seq_one_letter_code
_entity_poly.pdbx_strand_id
1 'polypeptide(L)'
;GGEKLSYETEAFAIYDVMRYVKPPIFTLCVGNAWGEAALLLAAGAKGNRSALPSSTIMIKQPIARFQGQASDIELARKEIKNVNLLAKHVGKSPEQVDADIRRPKYFSPSEAVEYGIIDKVLYNERSPEDRGVVSDLKKAKLI
;
A
#
# COMPACT_ATOMS: atom_id res chain seq x y z
N GLY A 1 21.27 8.33 21.16
CA GLY A 1 21.11 9.20 20.00
C GLY A 1 20.04 8.62 19.10
N GLY A 2 18.89 9.30 19.01
CA GLY A 2 17.86 9.11 17.97
C GLY A 2 17.26 7.71 17.83
N GLU A 3 16.55 7.21 18.83
CA GLU A 3 15.66 6.06 18.62
C GLU A 3 14.40 6.56 17.89
N LYS A 4 14.27 6.23 16.61
CA LYS A 4 13.08 6.57 15.82
C LYS A 4 11.92 5.73 16.34
N LEU A 5 10.98 6.35 17.05
CA LEU A 5 9.66 5.79 17.34
C LEU A 5 9.00 5.35 16.03
N SER A 6 8.50 4.12 15.98
CA SER A 6 7.71 3.66 14.83
C SER A 6 6.34 4.35 14.88
N TYR A 7 6.13 5.28 13.95
CA TYR A 7 4.88 6.01 13.69
C TYR A 7 3.92 5.14 12.86
N GLU A 8 3.49 4.00 13.42
CA GLU A 8 2.63 3.04 12.71
C GLU A 8 1.12 3.26 12.97
N THR A 9 0.76 4.16 13.89
CA THR A 9 -0.65 4.50 14.20
C THR A 9 -1.21 5.61 13.30
N GLU A 10 -0.39 6.56 12.86
CA GLU A 10 -0.82 7.69 12.03
C GLU A 10 -1.34 7.23 10.67
N ALA A 11 -0.76 6.17 10.11
CA ALA A 11 -1.24 5.59 8.87
C ALA A 11 -2.67 5.06 8.99
N PHE A 12 -3.08 4.52 10.15
CA PHE A 12 -4.46 4.12 10.37
C PHE A 12 -5.40 5.32 10.43
N ALA A 13 -4.98 6.42 11.05
CA ALA A 13 -5.77 7.66 11.04
C ALA A 13 -5.97 8.19 9.61
N ILE A 14 -4.91 8.18 8.78
CA ILE A 14 -5.01 8.55 7.36
C ILE A 14 -5.93 7.58 6.62
N TYR A 15 -5.77 6.27 6.83
CA TYR A 15 -6.61 5.24 6.24
C TYR A 15 -8.08 5.48 6.58
N ASP A 16 -8.41 5.72 7.84
CA ASP A 16 -9.78 5.96 8.29
C ASP A 16 -10.38 7.19 7.61
N VAL A 17 -9.60 8.27 7.45
CA VAL A 17 -10.03 9.46 6.70
C VAL A 17 -10.25 9.12 5.21
N MET A 18 -9.33 8.37 4.58
CA MET A 18 -9.49 7.92 3.19
C MET A 18 -10.79 7.12 2.99
N ARG A 19 -11.23 6.39 4.02
CA ARG A 19 -12.49 5.62 4.01
C ARG A 19 -13.72 6.45 4.37
N TYR A 20 -13.56 7.49 5.18
CA TYR A 20 -14.64 8.34 5.69
C TYR A 20 -15.11 9.36 4.66
N VAL A 21 -14.19 9.91 3.86
CA VAL A 21 -14.52 10.93 2.87
C VAL A 21 -15.28 10.32 1.68
N LYS A 22 -16.22 11.08 1.13
CA LYS A 22 -17.05 10.66 -0.01
C LYS A 22 -16.30 10.58 -1.34
N PRO A 23 -15.40 11.52 -1.69
CA PRO A 23 -14.73 11.49 -2.98
C PRO A 23 -13.81 10.27 -3.13
N PRO A 24 -13.68 9.71 -4.34
CA PRO A 24 -12.70 8.66 -4.60
C PRO A 24 -11.27 9.19 -4.39
N ILE A 25 -10.45 8.42 -3.67
CA ILE A 25 -9.04 8.76 -3.42
C ILE A 25 -8.14 8.14 -4.48
N PHE A 26 -7.33 8.96 -5.13
CA PHE A 26 -6.35 8.54 -6.12
C PHE A 26 -4.99 8.46 -5.43
N THR A 27 -4.30 7.33 -5.59
CA THR A 27 -2.99 7.13 -4.96
C THR A 27 -1.91 6.99 -6.02
N LEU A 28 -0.80 7.70 -5.82
CA LEU A 28 0.37 7.67 -6.70
C LEU A 28 1.62 7.45 -5.87
N CYS A 29 2.32 6.35 -6.12
CA CYS A 29 3.66 6.15 -5.59
C CYS A 29 4.68 6.89 -6.45
N VAL A 30 5.48 7.73 -5.81
CA VAL A 30 6.65 8.38 -6.37
C VAL A 30 7.85 8.01 -5.51
N GLY A 31 8.82 7.30 -6.08
CA GLY A 31 10.01 6.87 -5.35
C GLY A 31 9.77 5.61 -4.54
N ASN A 32 9.24 5.71 -3.30
CA ASN A 32 9.09 4.53 -2.43
C ASN A 32 7.75 4.54 -1.67
N ALA A 33 7.13 3.36 -1.57
CA ALA A 33 5.99 3.09 -0.68
C ALA A 33 6.25 1.82 0.12
N TRP A 34 6.76 1.98 1.34
CA TRP A 34 7.23 0.88 2.19
C TRP A 34 6.40 0.76 3.48
N GLY A 35 6.07 -0.47 3.88
CA GLY A 35 5.26 -0.74 5.07
C GLY A 35 3.85 -0.18 4.93
N GLU A 36 3.43 0.65 5.87
CA GLU A 36 2.11 1.27 5.94
C GLU A 36 1.88 2.24 4.76
N ALA A 37 2.93 2.81 4.15
CA ALA A 37 2.79 3.57 2.91
C ALA A 37 2.31 2.69 1.74
N ALA A 38 2.71 1.41 1.70
CA ALA A 38 2.19 0.46 0.72
C ALA A 38 0.72 0.11 0.99
N LEU A 39 0.32 0.02 2.28
CA LEU A 39 -1.08 -0.14 2.67
C LEU A 39 -1.93 1.06 2.21
N LEU A 40 -1.48 2.28 2.47
CA LEU A 40 -2.17 3.50 2.04
C LEU A 40 -2.24 3.60 0.52
N LEU A 41 -1.16 3.25 -0.18
CA LEU A 41 -1.16 3.14 -1.64
C LEU A 41 -2.24 2.17 -2.13
N ALA A 42 -2.31 0.98 -1.53
CA ALA A 42 -3.31 -0.03 -1.86
C ALA A 42 -4.75 0.38 -1.51
N ALA A 43 -4.91 1.26 -0.51
CA ALA A 43 -6.20 1.72 0.00
C ALA A 43 -6.89 2.79 -0.87
N GLY A 44 -6.22 3.28 -1.92
CA GLY A 44 -6.85 4.14 -2.92
C GLY A 44 -8.04 3.47 -3.60
N ALA A 45 -8.88 4.27 -4.24
CA ALA A 45 -10.02 3.77 -5.01
C ALA A 45 -9.53 2.83 -6.11
N LYS A 46 -10.14 1.64 -6.20
CA LYS A 46 -9.79 0.63 -7.22
C LYS A 46 -9.88 1.22 -8.63
N GLY A 47 -8.86 0.99 -9.44
CA GLY A 47 -8.64 1.59 -10.76
C GLY A 47 -7.83 2.89 -10.74
N ASN A 48 -7.62 3.49 -9.57
CA ASN A 48 -6.95 4.78 -9.38
C ASN A 48 -5.69 4.70 -8.50
N ARG A 49 -5.13 3.49 -8.33
CA ARG A 49 -3.89 3.26 -7.59
C ARG A 49 -2.75 3.09 -8.58
N SER A 50 -1.73 3.94 -8.51
CA SER A 50 -0.68 3.97 -9.53
C SER A 50 0.72 4.16 -8.95
N ALA A 51 1.75 3.86 -9.74
CA ALA A 51 3.15 4.15 -9.41
C ALA A 51 3.94 4.59 -10.64
N LEU A 52 5.00 5.37 -10.43
CA LEU A 52 5.97 5.68 -11.49
C LEU A 52 6.95 4.51 -11.70
N PRO A 53 7.61 4.38 -12.88
CA PRO A 53 8.37 3.18 -13.26
C PRO A 53 9.61 2.92 -12.40
N SER A 54 10.18 3.98 -11.81
CA SER A 54 11.31 3.88 -10.89
C SER A 54 10.92 3.66 -9.43
N SER A 55 9.61 3.49 -9.15
CA SER A 55 9.14 3.37 -7.78
C SER A 55 9.41 1.98 -7.21
N THR A 56 9.70 1.88 -5.92
CA THR A 56 9.81 0.60 -5.21
C THR A 56 8.73 0.50 -4.13
N ILE A 57 7.96 -0.58 -4.18
CA ILE A 57 6.94 -0.87 -3.17
C ILE A 57 7.44 -2.01 -2.29
N MET A 58 7.19 -1.94 -0.98
CA MET A 58 7.61 -2.98 -0.05
C MET A 58 6.54 -3.22 1.01
N ILE A 59 6.16 -4.48 1.19
CA ILE A 59 5.32 -4.91 2.30
C ILE A 59 6.17 -5.71 3.29
N LYS A 60 5.87 -5.55 4.58
CA LYS A 60 6.52 -6.26 5.67
C LYS A 60 5.59 -6.33 6.87
N GLN A 61 5.83 -7.27 7.78
CA GLN A 61 5.20 -7.24 9.08
C GLN A 61 5.58 -5.95 9.83
N PRO A 62 4.62 -5.34 10.54
CA PRO A 62 4.88 -4.27 11.51
C PRO A 62 5.96 -4.69 12.50
N ILE A 63 6.90 -3.80 12.83
CA ILE A 63 7.96 -4.14 13.77
C ILE A 63 7.45 -3.88 15.18
N ALA A 64 6.77 -4.87 15.75
CA ALA A 64 6.35 -4.80 17.13
C ALA A 64 7.45 -5.35 18.05
N ARG A 65 7.99 -4.50 18.93
CA ARG A 65 8.88 -4.91 20.02
C ARG A 65 8.03 -5.24 21.23
N PHE A 66 7.64 -6.51 21.36
CA PHE A 66 7.00 -7.00 22.58
C PHE A 66 8.05 -7.54 23.55
N GLN A 67 7.99 -7.11 24.80
CA GLN A 67 8.71 -7.74 25.92
C GLN A 67 7.68 -8.30 26.89
N GLY A 68 7.81 -9.56 27.29
CA GLY A 68 6.83 -10.24 28.14
C GLY A 68 6.86 -11.76 28.01
N GLN A 69 5.89 -12.43 28.62
CA GLN A 69 5.73 -13.88 28.52
C GLN A 69 5.45 -14.29 27.06
N ALA A 70 5.93 -15.46 26.63
CA ALA A 70 5.74 -15.95 25.26
C ALA A 70 4.26 -15.93 24.81
N SER A 71 3.33 -16.21 25.72
CA SER A 71 1.89 -16.14 25.49
C SER A 71 1.39 -14.73 25.14
N ASP A 72 1.94 -13.69 25.78
CA ASP A 72 1.55 -12.29 25.55
C ASP A 72 2.11 -11.79 24.22
N ILE A 73 3.33 -12.23 23.88
CA ILE A 73 3.93 -11.97 22.57
C ILE A 73 3.10 -12.62 21.45
N GLU A 74 2.61 -13.84 21.68
CA GLU A 74 1.74 -14.56 20.75
C GLU A 74 0.37 -13.87 20.59
N LEU A 75 -0.22 -13.41 21.70
CA LEU A 75 -1.49 -12.69 21.69
C LEU A 75 -1.37 -11.32 20.99
N ALA A 76 -0.27 -10.62 21.19
CA ALA A 76 -0.04 -9.32 20.56
C ALA A 76 0.28 -9.44 19.06
N ARG A 77 0.94 -10.54 18.63
CA ARG A 77 1.07 -10.89 17.19
C ARG A 77 -0.26 -11.16 16.51
N LYS A 78 -1.31 -11.55 17.25
CA LYS A 78 -2.65 -11.76 16.71
C LYS A 78 -3.42 -10.48 16.40
N GLU A 79 -2.89 -9.29 16.68
CA GLU A 79 -3.44 -8.04 16.11
C GLU A 79 -3.14 -7.94 14.61
N ILE A 80 -3.88 -8.72 13.81
CA ILE A 80 -3.74 -8.93 12.35
C ILE A 80 -4.37 -7.75 11.56
N LYS A 81 -4.49 -6.56 12.15
CA LYS A 81 -5.20 -5.41 11.54
C LYS A 81 -4.60 -5.06 10.18
N ASN A 82 -3.28 -4.94 10.08
CA ASN A 82 -2.59 -4.61 8.82
C ASN A 82 -2.76 -5.67 7.74
N VAL A 83 -2.64 -6.94 8.09
CA VAL A 83 -2.82 -8.07 7.15
C VAL A 83 -4.24 -8.05 6.58
N ASN A 84 -5.25 -7.92 7.43
CA ASN A 84 -6.66 -7.94 7.00
C ASN A 84 -6.98 -6.73 6.11
N LEU A 85 -6.48 -5.54 6.45
CA LEU A 85 -6.70 -4.34 5.65
C LEU A 85 -5.98 -4.41 4.29
N LEU A 86 -4.74 -4.91 4.26
CA LEU A 86 -4.00 -5.09 3.02
C LEU A 86 -4.65 -6.17 2.14
N ALA A 87 -4.96 -7.34 2.70
CA ALA A 87 -5.63 -8.45 2.02
C ALA A 87 -6.92 -8.01 1.32
N LYS A 88 -7.75 -7.21 2.02
CA LYS A 88 -8.97 -6.61 1.48
C LYS A 88 -8.73 -5.79 0.21
N HIS A 89 -7.62 -5.06 0.14
CA HIS A 89 -7.33 -4.14 -0.96
C HIS A 89 -6.58 -4.79 -2.12
N VAL A 90 -5.76 -5.81 -1.84
CA VAL A 90 -5.01 -6.54 -2.88
C VAL A 90 -5.79 -7.72 -3.47
N GLY A 91 -6.91 -8.11 -2.86
CA GLY A 91 -7.74 -9.22 -3.32
C GLY A 91 -7.13 -10.60 -3.07
N LYS A 92 -6.35 -10.74 -1.99
CA LYS A 92 -5.74 -12.01 -1.55
C LYS A 92 -6.31 -12.43 -0.19
N SER A 93 -6.12 -13.69 0.19
CA SER A 93 -6.54 -14.12 1.53
C SER A 93 -5.64 -13.52 2.62
N PRO A 94 -6.15 -13.27 3.83
CA PRO A 94 -5.33 -12.85 4.96
C PRO A 94 -4.15 -13.77 5.23
N GLU A 95 -4.32 -15.09 5.07
CA GLU A 95 -3.27 -16.10 5.29
C GLU A 95 -2.14 -15.98 4.26
N GLN A 96 -2.49 -15.74 3.00
CA GLN A 96 -1.51 -15.49 1.94
C GLN A 96 -0.70 -14.22 2.21
N VAL A 97 -1.40 -13.13 2.58
CA VAL A 97 -0.73 -11.87 2.90
C VAL A 97 0.14 -12.01 4.15
N ASP A 98 -0.34 -12.65 5.22
CA ASP A 98 0.44 -12.89 6.43
C ASP A 98 1.75 -13.60 6.10
N ALA A 99 1.69 -14.68 5.31
CA ALA A 99 2.87 -15.43 4.88
C ALA A 99 3.83 -14.57 4.05
N ASP A 100 3.32 -13.79 3.10
CA ASP A 100 4.12 -12.91 2.24
C ASP A 100 4.83 -11.79 3.01
N ILE A 101 4.20 -11.24 4.05
CA ILE A 101 4.76 -10.10 4.80
C ILE A 101 5.73 -10.52 5.91
N ARG A 102 5.88 -11.83 6.22
CA ARG A 102 6.80 -12.32 7.28
C ARG A 102 8.23 -11.83 7.12
N ARG A 103 8.65 -11.54 5.89
CA ARG A 103 9.89 -10.84 5.57
C ARG A 103 9.58 -9.66 4.65
N PRO A 104 10.44 -8.63 4.61
CA PRO A 104 10.31 -7.58 3.62
C PRO A 104 10.27 -8.15 2.21
N LYS A 105 9.16 -7.93 1.51
CA LYS A 105 8.95 -8.30 0.12
C LYS A 105 8.89 -7.02 -0.71
N TYR A 106 9.82 -6.90 -1.65
CA TYR A 106 9.93 -5.75 -2.54
C TYR A 106 9.27 -6.06 -3.87
N PHE A 107 8.70 -5.02 -4.48
CA PHE A 107 8.05 -5.08 -5.77
C PHE A 107 8.54 -3.92 -6.63
N SER A 108 8.89 -4.25 -7.87
CA SER A 108 8.81 -3.28 -8.96
C SER A 108 7.35 -2.85 -9.18
N PRO A 109 7.09 -1.73 -9.88
CA PRO A 109 5.73 -1.29 -10.15
C PRO A 109 4.89 -2.33 -10.88
N SER A 110 5.46 -3.07 -11.83
CA SER A 110 4.75 -4.13 -12.57
C SER A 110 4.38 -5.30 -11.65
N GLU A 111 5.31 -5.77 -10.82
CA GLU A 111 5.01 -6.83 -9.84
C GLU A 111 3.96 -6.37 -8.82
N ALA A 112 3.93 -5.07 -8.48
CA ALA A 112 2.92 -4.51 -7.60
C ALA A 112 1.52 -4.47 -8.25
N VAL A 113 1.43 -4.33 -9.58
CA VAL A 113 0.17 -4.52 -10.33
C VAL A 113 -0.27 -5.98 -10.25
N GLU A 114 0.63 -6.92 -10.52
CA GLU A 114 0.33 -8.37 -10.47
C GLU A 114 -0.07 -8.83 -9.06
N TYR A 115 0.56 -8.24 -8.03
CA TYR A 115 0.19 -8.50 -6.64
C TYR A 115 -1.13 -7.85 -6.24
N GLY A 116 -1.59 -6.83 -6.97
CA GLY A 116 -2.84 -6.11 -6.70
C GLY A 116 -2.70 -4.90 -5.77
N ILE A 117 -1.48 -4.47 -5.46
CA ILE A 117 -1.20 -3.27 -4.63
C ILE A 117 -1.58 -2.00 -5.38
N ILE A 118 -1.26 -1.95 -6.67
CA ILE A 118 -1.63 -0.86 -7.57
C ILE A 118 -2.39 -1.41 -8.77
N ASP A 119 -3.05 -0.53 -9.52
CA ASP A 119 -3.81 -0.88 -10.72
C ASP A 119 -3.00 -0.64 -12.01
N LYS A 120 -2.11 0.36 -12.03
CA LYS A 120 -1.31 0.69 -13.21
C LYS A 120 0.03 1.36 -12.91
N VAL A 121 0.98 1.18 -13.82
CA VAL A 121 2.24 1.94 -13.86
C VAL A 121 2.05 3.12 -14.80
N LEU A 122 2.46 4.32 -14.38
CA LEU A 122 2.36 5.52 -15.21
C LEU A 122 3.70 5.79 -15.87
N TYR A 123 3.72 5.90 -17.18
CA TYR A 123 4.89 6.32 -17.94
C TYR A 123 4.76 7.80 -18.34
N ASN A 124 5.89 8.46 -18.55
CA ASN A 124 5.92 9.87 -18.96
C ASN A 124 5.32 10.02 -20.37
N GLU A 125 4.28 10.85 -20.49
CA GLU A 125 3.55 11.18 -21.73
C GLU A 125 4.40 11.89 -22.80
N ARG A 126 5.71 12.08 -22.60
CA ARG A 126 6.63 12.58 -23.64
C ARG A 126 7.07 11.51 -24.65
N SER A 127 6.70 10.24 -24.44
CA SER A 127 6.86 9.18 -25.43
C SER A 127 5.61 9.12 -26.33
N PRO A 128 5.73 9.06 -27.67
CA PRO A 128 4.60 8.99 -28.60
C PRO A 128 3.67 7.76 -28.44
N GLU A 129 4.05 6.80 -27.60
CA GLU A 129 3.44 5.47 -27.57
C GLU A 129 2.43 5.24 -26.45
N ASP A 130 2.29 6.15 -25.46
CA ASP A 130 1.54 5.85 -24.24
C ASP A 130 0.43 6.87 -23.91
N ARG A 131 -0.83 6.41 -23.87
CA ARG A 131 -2.01 7.24 -23.57
C ARG A 131 -2.14 7.39 -22.05
N GLY A 132 -1.40 8.33 -21.46
CA GLY A 132 -1.30 8.50 -20.02
C GLY A 132 -2.57 8.97 -19.28
N VAL A 133 -2.43 9.17 -17.97
CA VAL A 133 -3.52 9.42 -17.00
C VAL A 133 -4.30 10.70 -17.28
N VAL A 134 -3.68 11.73 -17.84
CA VAL A 134 -4.39 12.97 -18.17
C VAL A 134 -5.42 12.70 -19.26
N SER A 135 -5.08 11.85 -20.22
CA SER A 135 -5.99 11.33 -21.26
C SER A 135 -7.19 10.62 -20.64
N ASP A 136 -6.93 9.72 -19.69
CA ASP A 136 -7.97 8.94 -19.01
C ASP A 136 -8.89 9.84 -18.17
N LEU A 137 -8.32 10.81 -17.44
CA LEU A 137 -9.07 11.74 -16.60
C LEU A 137 -9.95 12.69 -17.44
N LYS A 138 -9.44 13.18 -18.58
CA LYS A 138 -10.24 13.94 -19.55
C LYS A 138 -11.36 13.08 -20.14
N LYS A 139 -11.06 11.83 -20.49
CA LYS A 139 -12.06 10.89 -21.02
C LYS A 139 -13.16 10.57 -20.00
N ALA A 140 -12.79 10.49 -18.73
CA ALA A 140 -13.70 10.30 -17.61
C ALA A 140 -14.40 11.61 -17.13
N LYS A 141 -14.13 12.75 -17.77
CA LYS A 141 -14.67 14.08 -17.41
C LYS A 141 -14.44 14.48 -15.94
N LEU A 142 -13.29 14.10 -15.39
CA LEU A 142 -12.89 14.44 -14.01
C LEU A 142 -12.08 15.74 -13.94
N ILE A 143 -11.50 16.16 -15.06
CA ILE A 143 -10.78 17.42 -15.31
C ILE A 143 -11.03 17.90 -16.74
#